data_AF-A0AAN6MUS1-F1
#
_entry.id   AF-A0AAN6MUS1-F1
#
_cell.length_a   1.000
_cell.length_b   1.000
_cell.length_c   1.000
_cell.angle_alpha   90.00
_cell.angle_beta   90.00
_cell.angle_gamma   90.00
#
_symmetry.space_group_name_H-M   'P 1'
#
loop_
_entity.id
_entity.type
_entity.pdbx_description
1 polymer ?
#
loop_
_entity_poly.entity_id
_entity_poly.type
_entity_poly.pdbx_seq_one_letter_code
_entity_poly.pdbx_strand_id
1 'polypeptide(L)'
;MDRSKPRPPDRTHPVTSKPLSPTLIDYEIRALGGTTTAFDTMPEEVQKTKALIPPEDRIMELTLENGRLGREIEYYETLAKEVLHPVMALVQIHVRVLYSAVGKFNANFPTHNARLKKSDMTEEI
;
A
#
# COMPACT_ATOMS: atom_id res chain seq x y z
N MET A 1 -46.59 -4.22 4.91
CA MET A 1 -45.18 -4.47 4.54
C MET A 1 -44.40 -3.24 4.94
N ASP A 2 -43.65 -3.37 6.03
CA ASP A 2 -42.91 -2.29 6.68
C ASP A 2 -41.55 -2.13 5.97
N ARG A 3 -41.29 -0.95 5.39
CA ARG A 3 -40.02 -0.65 4.72
C ARG A 3 -39.15 0.11 5.71
N SER A 4 -38.32 -0.61 6.45
CA SER A 4 -37.29 -0.02 7.30
C SER A 4 -36.33 0.82 6.45
N LYS A 5 -36.28 2.13 6.73
CA LYS A 5 -35.31 3.05 6.14
C LYS A 5 -33.89 2.65 6.59
N PRO A 6 -32.85 2.80 5.74
CA PRO A 6 -31.47 2.57 6.16
C PRO A 6 -31.10 3.57 7.25
N ARG A 7 -30.50 3.06 8.33
CA ARG A 7 -30.00 3.85 9.46
C ARG A 7 -28.85 4.74 8.96
N PRO A 8 -28.85 6.05 9.23
CA PRO A 8 -27.71 6.89 8.85
C PRO A 8 -26.46 6.42 9.61
N PRO A 9 -25.26 6.55 9.02
CA PRO A 9 -24.02 6.22 9.70
C PRO A 9 -23.90 7.04 10.99
N ASP A 10 -23.52 6.37 12.07
CA ASP A 10 -23.35 6.96 13.39
C ASP A 10 -22.25 8.04 13.34
N ARG A 11 -22.66 9.31 13.41
CA ARG A 11 -21.77 10.50 13.36
C ARG A 11 -21.31 10.87 14.76
N THR A 12 -20.80 9.90 15.53
CA THR A 12 -20.28 10.11 16.89
C THR A 12 -18.87 10.70 16.93
N HIS A 13 -18.25 10.98 15.79
CA HIS A 13 -17.08 11.84 15.72
C HIS A 13 -17.49 13.24 15.24
N PRO A 14 -17.27 14.30 16.03
CA PRO A 14 -17.44 15.65 15.52
C PRO A 14 -16.40 15.83 14.42
N VAL A 15 -16.87 15.87 13.16
CA VAL A 15 -16.09 16.45 12.08
C VAL A 15 -15.94 17.91 12.46
N THR A 16 -14.85 18.23 13.16
CA THR A 16 -14.46 19.60 13.44
C THR A 16 -14.26 20.26 12.09
N SER A 17 -15.27 21.00 11.64
CA SER A 17 -15.26 21.81 10.42
C SER A 17 -14.30 23.01 10.52
N LYS A 18 -13.35 22.97 11.46
CA LYS A 18 -12.31 23.97 11.65
C LYS A 18 -11.00 23.37 11.19
N PRO A 19 -10.21 24.11 10.37
CA PRO A 19 -8.89 23.66 9.96
C PRO A 19 -8.03 23.38 11.20
N LEU A 20 -7.28 22.29 11.15
CA LEU A 20 -6.38 21.89 12.22
C LEU A 20 -5.30 22.96 12.35
N SER A 21 -5.14 23.53 13.54
CA SER A 21 -4.05 24.47 13.81
C SER A 21 -2.71 23.73 13.72
N PRO A 22 -1.71 24.25 13.00
CA PRO A 22 -0.38 23.64 12.92
C PRO A 22 0.23 23.40 14.30
N THR A 23 0.77 22.21 14.49
CA THR A 23 1.53 21.79 15.66
C THR A 23 3.03 22.01 15.44
N LEU A 24 3.85 21.87 16.49
CA LEU A 24 5.31 22.04 16.41
C LEU A 24 5.95 21.16 15.31
N ILE A 25 5.46 19.94 15.15
CA ILE A 25 5.93 18.99 14.12
C ILE A 25 5.68 19.54 12.72
N ASP A 26 4.53 20.18 12.50
CA ASP A 26 4.21 20.79 11.22
C ASP A 26 5.23 21.90 10.87
N TYR A 27 5.57 22.74 11.83
CA TYR A 27 6.58 23.80 11.64
C TYR A 27 7.97 23.24 11.34
N GLU A 28 8.37 22.14 11.99
CA GLU A 28 9.65 21.46 11.70
C GLU A 28 9.67 20.90 10.27
N ILE A 29 8.58 20.24 9.84
CA ILE A 29 8.44 19.74 8.47
C ILE A 29 8.52 20.92 7.47
N ARG A 30 7.90 22.05 7.78
CA ARG A 30 7.95 23.26 6.94
C ARG A 30 9.33 23.88 6.86
N ALA A 31 10.08 23.88 7.97
CA ALA A 31 11.46 24.37 8.01
C ALA A 31 12.41 23.51 7.14
N LEU A 32 12.09 22.22 6.97
CA LEU A 32 12.81 21.29 6.09
C LEU A 32 12.29 21.31 4.63
N GLY A 33 11.38 22.23 4.30
CA GLY A 33 10.83 22.39 2.95
C GLY A 33 9.65 21.46 2.62
N GLY A 34 9.11 20.73 3.59
CA GLY A 34 7.87 19.96 3.45
C GLY A 34 6.61 20.80 3.66
N THR A 35 5.45 20.23 3.35
CA THR A 35 4.14 20.79 3.73
C THR A 35 3.32 19.73 4.45
N THR A 36 2.38 20.18 5.28
CA THR A 36 1.46 19.29 6.01
C THR A 36 0.02 19.76 5.83
N THR A 37 -0.91 18.84 6.02
CA THR A 37 -2.36 19.10 5.92
C THR A 37 -2.85 20.22 6.86
N ALA A 38 -2.11 20.49 7.94
CA ALA A 38 -2.39 21.60 8.85
C ALA A 38 -2.12 22.97 8.19
N PHE A 39 -1.11 23.07 7.33
CA PHE A 39 -0.86 24.27 6.53
C PHE A 39 -1.76 24.37 5.31
N ASP A 40 -2.07 23.25 4.66
CA ASP A 40 -2.94 23.21 3.48
C ASP A 40 -4.37 23.67 3.80
N THR A 41 -4.80 23.54 5.06
CA THR A 41 -6.12 23.95 5.52
C THR A 41 -6.16 25.38 6.08
N MET A 42 -5.03 26.09 6.15
CA MET A 42 -5.00 27.48 6.64
C MET A 42 -5.75 28.41 5.69
N PRO A 43 -6.55 29.37 6.21
CA PRO A 43 -7.38 30.26 5.39
C PRO A 43 -6.60 31.01 4.29
N GLU A 44 -5.35 31.39 4.55
CA GLU A 44 -4.50 32.10 3.58
C GLU A 44 -4.06 31.21 2.41
N GLU A 45 -3.75 29.93 2.66
CA GLU A 45 -3.38 28.96 1.62
C GLU A 45 -4.60 28.47 0.83
N VAL A 46 -5.74 28.30 1.52
CA VAL A 46 -7.05 27.99 0.91
C VAL A 46 -7.55 29.15 0.03
N GLN A 47 -7.21 30.39 0.37
CA GLN A 47 -7.54 31.57 -0.45
C GLN A 47 -6.57 31.77 -1.61
N LYS A 48 -5.29 31.42 -1.47
CA LYS A 48 -4.31 31.44 -2.58
C LYS A 48 -4.69 30.52 -3.75
N THR A 49 -5.36 29.41 -3.46
CA THR A 49 -5.82 28.45 -4.48
C THR A 49 -7.15 28.83 -5.12
N LYS A 50 -7.84 29.87 -4.65
CA LYS A 50 -8.97 30.48 -5.38
C LYS A 50 -8.45 31.38 -6.50
N ALA A 51 -7.78 30.78 -7.48
CA ALA A 51 -7.84 31.34 -8.82
C ALA A 51 -9.33 31.39 -9.21
N LEU A 52 -9.80 32.53 -9.70
CA LEU A 52 -11.18 32.74 -10.17
C LEU A 52 -11.39 31.95 -11.47
N ILE A 53 -11.38 30.63 -11.39
CA ILE A 53 -11.88 29.77 -12.46
C ILE A 53 -13.41 29.83 -12.33
N PRO A 54 -14.14 30.19 -13.39
CA PRO A 54 -15.59 30.11 -13.40
C PRO A 54 -16.04 28.74 -12.88
N PRO A 55 -17.09 28.66 -12.04
CA PRO A 55 -17.53 27.39 -11.46
C PRO A 55 -17.78 26.30 -12.51
N GLU A 56 -18.24 26.68 -13.70
CA GLU A 56 -18.48 25.78 -14.83
C GLU A 56 -17.19 25.14 -15.36
N ASP A 57 -16.14 25.95 -15.53
CA ASP A 57 -14.82 25.47 -15.95
C ASP A 57 -14.21 24.55 -14.89
N ARG A 58 -14.40 24.87 -13.61
CA ARG A 58 -13.94 24.03 -12.51
C ARG A 58 -14.68 22.69 -12.44
N ILE A 59 -15.99 22.69 -12.70
CA ILE A 59 -16.79 21.45 -12.77
C ILE A 59 -16.32 20.58 -13.93
N MET A 60 -16.06 21.18 -15.10
CA MET A 60 -15.57 20.45 -16.27
C MET A 60 -14.20 19.82 -16.00
N GLU A 61 -13.26 20.58 -15.44
CA GLU A 61 -11.93 20.09 -15.05
C GLU A 61 -12.03 18.90 -14.09
N LEU A 62 -12.80 19.05 -13.01
CA LEU A 62 -12.98 17.99 -12.01
C LEU A 62 -13.69 16.76 -12.59
N THR A 63 -14.59 16.93 -13.56
CA THR A 63 -15.26 15.81 -14.23
C THR A 63 -14.27 15.01 -15.07
N LEU A 64 -13.39 15.69 -15.79
CA LEU A 64 -12.32 15.04 -16.56
C LEU A 64 -11.33 14.33 -15.63
N GLU A 65 -10.94 14.98 -14.54
CA GLU A 65 -10.02 14.40 -13.55
C GLU A 65 -10.63 13.16 -12.87
N ASN A 66 -11.89 13.23 -12.45
CA ASN A 66 -12.59 12.08 -11.89
C ASN A 66 -12.66 10.91 -12.89
N GLY A 67 -12.90 11.19 -14.17
CA GLY A 67 -12.87 10.18 -15.22
C GLY A 67 -11.49 9.53 -15.38
N ARG A 68 -10.42 10.33 -15.32
CA ARG A 68 -9.03 9.85 -15.36
C ARG A 68 -8.72 8.96 -14.15
N LEU A 69 -9.05 9.43 -12.95
CA LEU A 69 -8.83 8.70 -11.70
C LEU A 69 -9.63 7.39 -11.67
N GLY A 70 -10.86 7.37 -12.19
CA GLY A 70 -11.65 6.15 -12.29
C GLY A 70 -10.97 5.06 -13.13
N ARG A 71 -10.40 5.43 -14.29
CA ARG A 71 -9.63 4.49 -15.12
C ARG A 71 -8.34 4.03 -14.45
N GLU A 72 -7.68 4.92 -13.73
CA GLU A 72 -6.46 4.60 -12.99
C GLU A 72 -6.73 3.60 -11.87
N ILE A 73 -7.85 3.76 -11.13
CA ILE A 73 -8.32 2.81 -10.12
C ILE A 73 -8.62 1.45 -10.77
N GLU A 74 -9.38 1.44 -11.86
CA GLU A 74 -9.73 0.20 -12.58
C GLU A 74 -8.48 -0.55 -13.06
N TYR A 75 -7.50 0.17 -13.60
CA TYR A 75 -6.22 -0.40 -14.01
C TYR A 75 -5.49 -1.06 -12.83
N TYR A 76 -5.34 -0.37 -11.71
CA TYR A 76 -4.63 -0.93 -10.56
C TYR A 76 -5.39 -2.08 -9.88
N GLU A 77 -6.71 -2.03 -9.85
CA GLU A 77 -7.51 -3.17 -9.40
C GLU A 77 -7.31 -4.40 -10.26
N THR A 78 -7.32 -4.22 -11.58
CA THR A 78 -7.11 -5.30 -12.55
C THR A 78 -5.70 -5.86 -12.42
N LEU A 79 -4.69 -4.99 -12.37
CA LEU A 79 -3.29 -5.40 -12.18
C LEU A 79 -3.11 -6.21 -10.89
N ALA A 80 -3.71 -5.74 -9.78
CA ALA A 80 -3.63 -6.44 -8.51
C ALA A 80 -4.29 -7.83 -8.56
N LYS A 81 -5.52 -7.90 -9.08
CA LYS A 81 -6.35 -9.11 -9.08
C LYS A 81 -5.88 -10.15 -10.10
N GLU A 82 -5.58 -9.72 -11.32
CA GLU A 82 -5.34 -10.63 -12.45
C GLU A 82 -3.86 -10.98 -12.62
N VAL A 83 -2.94 -10.12 -12.19
CA VAL A 83 -1.51 -10.33 -12.41
C VAL A 83 -0.78 -10.58 -11.10
N LEU A 84 -0.84 -9.63 -10.15
CA LEU A 84 -0.01 -9.71 -8.95
C LEU A 84 -0.42 -10.84 -8.02
N HIS A 85 -1.72 -11.04 -7.78
CA HIS A 85 -2.21 -12.12 -6.92
C HIS A 85 -1.79 -13.52 -7.43
N PRO A 86 -2.02 -13.89 -8.71
CA PRO A 86 -1.58 -15.17 -9.24
C PRO A 86 -0.05 -15.35 -9.18
N VAL A 87 0.71 -14.31 -9.54
CA VAL A 87 2.18 -14.37 -9.50
C VAL A 87 2.69 -14.56 -8.08
N MET A 88 2.13 -13.85 -7.10
CA MET A 88 2.50 -14.04 -5.70
C MET A 88 2.22 -15.47 -5.22
N ALA A 89 1.08 -16.06 -5.61
CA ALA A 89 0.78 -17.44 -5.25
C ALA A 89 1.81 -18.43 -5.83
N LEU A 90 2.22 -18.26 -7.09
CA LEU A 90 3.27 -19.07 -7.70
C LEU A 90 4.62 -18.91 -6.99
N VAL A 91 5.01 -17.66 -6.69
CA VAL A 91 6.24 -17.38 -5.95
C VAL A 91 6.23 -18.07 -4.59
N GLN A 92 5.13 -17.99 -3.85
CA GLN A 92 4.99 -18.67 -2.55
C GLN A 92 5.15 -20.18 -2.66
N ILE A 93 4.60 -20.80 -3.71
CA ILE A 93 4.76 -22.24 -3.97
C ILE A 93 6.23 -22.56 -4.19
N HIS A 94 6.91 -21.84 -5.10
CA HIS A 94 8.31 -22.09 -5.42
C HIS A 94 9.23 -21.88 -4.21
N VAL A 95 9.00 -20.82 -3.44
CA VAL A 95 9.73 -20.55 -2.19
C VAL A 95 9.54 -21.71 -1.21
N ARG A 96 8.31 -22.18 -1.00
CA ARG A 96 8.03 -23.32 -0.11
C ARG A 96 8.74 -24.60 -0.57
N VAL A 97 8.71 -24.89 -1.86
CA VAL A 97 9.40 -26.07 -2.43
C VAL A 97 10.90 -25.98 -2.21
N LEU A 98 11.50 -24.82 -2.48
CA LEU A 98 12.93 -24.59 -2.28
C LEU A 98 13.31 -24.75 -0.81
N TYR A 99 12.58 -24.13 0.12
CA TYR A 99 12.82 -24.29 1.55
C TYR A 99 12.73 -25.75 2.00
N SER A 100 11.75 -26.50 1.49
CA SER A 100 11.63 -27.93 1.79
C SER A 100 12.82 -28.73 1.27
N ALA A 101 13.26 -28.46 0.03
CA ALA A 101 14.39 -29.15 -0.58
C ALA A 101 15.69 -28.87 0.18
N VAL A 102 15.97 -27.60 0.49
CA VAL A 102 17.14 -27.18 1.29
C VAL A 102 17.08 -27.80 2.68
N GLY A 103 15.91 -27.80 3.33
CA GLY A 103 15.72 -28.42 4.63
C GLY A 103 16.05 -29.92 4.62
N LYS A 104 15.55 -30.66 3.63
CA LYS A 104 15.84 -32.09 3.45
C LYS A 104 17.32 -32.34 3.17
N PHE A 105 17.94 -31.52 2.32
CA PHE A 105 19.36 -31.62 2.03
C PHE A 105 20.20 -31.40 3.30
N ASN A 106 19.93 -30.33 4.05
CA ASN A 106 20.65 -30.02 5.28
C ASN A 106 20.47 -31.09 6.36
N ALA A 107 19.27 -31.69 6.47
CA ALA A 107 19.02 -32.79 7.40
C ALA A 107 19.83 -34.06 7.04
N ASN A 108 19.99 -34.34 5.75
CA ASN A 108 20.73 -35.51 5.26
C ASN A 108 22.23 -35.25 5.10
N PHE A 109 22.66 -33.98 5.11
CA PHE A 109 24.04 -33.57 4.89
C PHE A 109 25.03 -34.23 5.87
N PRO A 110 24.79 -34.29 7.19
CA PRO A 110 25.68 -34.98 8.12
C PRO A 110 25.84 -36.47 7.80
N THR A 111 24.76 -37.14 7.40
CA THR A 111 24.76 -38.57 7.06
C THR A 111 25.50 -38.83 5.76
N HIS A 112 25.30 -37.99 4.74
CA HIS A 112 26.06 -38.08 3.48
C HIS A 112 27.54 -37.78 3.68
N ASN A 113 27.88 -36.75 4.45
CA ASN A 113 29.25 -36.40 4.75
C ASN A 113 29.97 -37.50 5.55
N ALA A 114 29.28 -38.13 6.52
CA ALA A 114 29.82 -39.26 7.27
C ALA A 114 30.03 -40.52 6.40
N ARG A 115 29.19 -40.74 5.38
CA ARG A 115 29.36 -41.84 4.41
C ARG A 115 30.56 -41.62 3.49
N LEU A 116 30.74 -40.40 2.98
CA LEU A 116 31.90 -40.02 2.16
C LEU A 116 33.22 -40.25 2.92
N LYS A 117 33.33 -39.73 4.15
CA LYS A 117 34.52 -39.95 4.99
C LYS A 117 34.83 -41.43 5.25
N LYS A 118 33.82 -42.29 5.36
CA LYS A 118 34.03 -43.74 5.54
C LYS A 118 34.48 -44.43 4.25
N SER A 119 34.01 -43.96 3.09
CA SER A 119 34.42 -44.47 1.77
C SER A 119 35.89 -44.21 1.51
N ASP A 120 36.36 -42.97 1.79
CA ASP A 120 37.75 -42.59 1.61
C ASP A 120 38.70 -43.43 2.50
N MET A 121 38.28 -43.77 3.72
CA MET A 121 39.07 -44.62 4.62
C MET A 121 39.12 -46.10 4.20
N THR A 122 38.17 -46.57 3.39
CA THR A 122 38.16 -47.95 2.87
C THR A 122 38.97 -48.12 1.58
N GLU A 123 39.31 -47.04 0.89
CA GLU A 123 40.17 -47.06 -0.32
C GLU A 123 41.68 -46.93 0.01
N GLU A 124 42.05 -46.63 1.25
CA GLU A 124 43.44 -46.50 1.72
C GLU A 124 44.05 -47.79 2.35
N ILE A 125 43.42 -48.97 2.19
CA ILE A 125 43.92 -50.26 2.70
C ILE A 125 44.34 -51.19 1.56
#